data_AF-A0A379UR77-F1
#
_entry.id   AF-A0A379UR77-F1
#
_cell.length_a   1.000
_cell.length_b   1.000
_cell.length_c   1.000
_cell.angle_alpha   90.00
_cell.angle_beta   90.00
_cell.angle_gamma   90.00
#
_symmetry.space_group_name_H-M   'P 1'
#
loop_
_entity.id
_entity.type
_entity.pdbx_description
1 polymer ?
#
loop_
_entity_poly.entity_id
_entity_poly.type
_entity_poly.pdbx_seq_one_letter_code
_entity_poly.pdbx_strand_id
1 'polypeptide(L)' 'MQRVIALPGKLTMLSDDLTNVTVKRELYEIERDGNTLEYDGMTLQRVARPTPECAAALEKTPLPTPLP' A
#
# COMPACT_ATOMS: atom_id res chain seq x y z
N MET A 1 17.33 -17.18 -3.90
CA MET A 1 17.40 -15.79 -3.39
C MET A 1 15.99 -15.24 -3.36
N GLN A 2 15.50 -14.83 -2.19
CA GLN A 2 14.16 -14.28 -2.02
C GLN A 2 14.12 -12.86 -2.63
N ARG A 3 13.08 -12.55 -3.39
CA ARG A 3 12.90 -11.24 -4.03
C ARG A 3 11.75 -10.52 -3.33
N VAL A 4 11.95 -9.23 -3.08
CA VAL A 4 10.94 -8.34 -2.52
C VAL A 4 10.39 -7.50 -3.67
N ILE A 5 9.08 -7.43 -3.78
CA ILE A 5 8.39 -6.61 -4.78
C ILE A 5 7.72 -5.47 -4.04
N ALA A 6 8.15 -4.23 -4.31
CA ALA A 6 7.52 -3.02 -3.81
C ALA A 6 7.09 -2.18 -5.01
N LEU A 7 5.80 -1.82 -5.06
CA LEU A 7 5.21 -1.04 -6.14
C LEU A 7 4.64 0.25 -5.56
N PRO A 8 5.19 1.42 -5.94
CA PRO A 8 4.59 2.70 -5.56
C PRO A 8 3.20 2.86 -6.15
N GLY A 9 2.34 3.56 -5.43
CA GLY A 9 0.99 3.88 -5.86
C GLY A 9 0.50 5.21 -5.27
N LYS A 10 -0.69 5.62 -5.69
CA LYS A 10 -1.38 6.82 -5.19
C LYS A 10 -2.82 6.47 -4.86
N LEU A 11 -3.35 7.10 -3.82
CA LEU A 11 -4.75 6.99 -3.47
C LEU A 11 -5.58 7.96 -4.31
N THR A 12 -6.74 7.49 -4.77
CA THR A 12 -7.78 8.29 -5.42
C THR A 12 -9.14 7.85 -4.90
N MET A 13 -10.12 8.73 -5.02
CA MET A 13 -11.53 8.34 -4.94
C MET A 13 -12.00 8.01 -6.36
N LEU A 14 -12.60 6.83 -6.55
CA LEU A 14 -13.22 6.41 -7.80
C LEU A 14 -14.63 5.92 -7.49
N SER A 15 -15.66 6.60 -8.02
CA SER A 15 -17.07 6.27 -7.75
C SER A 15 -17.41 6.17 -6.26
N ASP A 16 -16.83 7.06 -5.45
CA ASP A 16 -16.92 7.09 -3.97
C ASP A 16 -16.16 5.98 -3.22
N ASP A 17 -15.44 5.11 -3.93
CA ASP A 17 -14.57 4.09 -3.34
C ASP A 17 -13.11 4.56 -3.28
N LEU A 18 -12.42 4.20 -2.19
CA LEU A 18 -10.99 4.48 -2.04
C LEU A 18 -10.19 3.46 -2.87
N THR A 19 -9.37 3.93 -3.79
CA THR A 19 -8.62 3.06 -4.72
C THR A 19 -7.13 3.41 -4.72
N ASN A 20 -6.27 2.41 -4.63
CA ASN A 20 -4.85 2.53 -4.95
C ASN A 20 -4.62 2.37 -6.45
N VAL A 21 -3.98 3.35 -7.05
CA VAL A 21 -3.51 3.31 -8.44
C VAL A 21 -2.01 3.10 -8.44
N THR A 22 -1.55 1.92 -8.86
CA THR A 22 -0.10 1.63 -8.92
C THR A 22 0.57 2.40 -10.06
N VAL A 23 1.90 2.53 -10.02
CA VAL A 23 2.67 3.07 -11.16
C VAL A 23 2.51 2.27 -12.46
N LYS A 24 2.07 1.01 -12.36
CA LYS A 24 1.72 0.16 -13.51
C LYS A 24 0.30 0.36 -14.02
N ARG A 25 -0.46 1.29 -13.40
CA ARG A 25 -1.87 1.59 -13.69
C ARG A 25 -2.82 0.45 -13.36
N GLU A 26 -2.46 -0.37 -12.39
CA GLU A 26 -3.38 -1.33 -11.77
C GLU A 26 -4.24 -0.58 -10.75
N LEU A 27 -5.51 -0.96 -10.63
CA LEU A 27 -6.49 -0.37 -9.73
C LEU A 27 -6.85 -1.41 -8.68
N TYR A 28 -6.66 -1.06 -7.42
CA TYR A 28 -7.01 -1.91 -6.29
C TYR A 28 -7.89 -1.13 -5.33
N GLU A 29 -9.13 -1.58 -5.18
CA GLU A 29 -10.04 -1.06 -4.17
C GLU A 29 -9.50 -1.32 -2.77
N ILE A 30 -9.76 -0.38 -1.88
CA ILE A 30 -9.33 -0.41 -0.48
C ILE A 30 -10.57 -0.30 0.38
N GLU A 31 -10.87 -1.38 1.10
CA GLU A 31 -11.90 -1.37 2.13
C GLU A 31 -11.23 -1.46 3.50
N ARG A 32 -11.57 -0.53 4.39
CA ARG A 32 -11.00 -0.49 5.74
C ARG A 32 -12.06 -0.83 6.77
N ASP A 33 -11.76 -1.82 7.61
CA ASP A 33 -12.56 -2.15 8.78
C ASP A 33 -11.71 -2.07 10.06
N GLY A 34 -11.80 -0.92 10.75
CA GLY A 34 -11.04 -0.66 11.98
C GLY A 34 -9.52 -0.73 11.81
N ASN A 35 -8.95 -1.88 12.21
CA ASN A 35 -7.51 -2.19 12.14
C ASN A 35 -7.13 -3.13 11.00
N THR A 36 -8.10 -3.57 10.19
CA THR A 36 -7.86 -4.39 9.00
C THR A 36 -8.07 -3.58 7.73
N LEU A 37 -7.47 -4.06 6.64
CA LEU A 37 -7.59 -3.48 5.31
C LEU A 37 -7.74 -4.61 4.31
N GLU A 38 -8.83 -4.63 3.55
CA GLU A 38 -8.95 -5.50 2.38
C GLU A 38 -8.29 -4.82 1.19
N TYR A 39 -7.36 -5.54 0.56
CA TYR A 39 -6.53 -5.02 -0.52
C TYR A 39 -6.03 -6.18 -1.41
N ASP A 40 -6.34 -6.13 -2.71
CA ASP A 40 -5.89 -7.14 -3.69
C ASP A 40 -6.22 -8.60 -3.25
N GLY A 41 -7.43 -8.80 -2.74
CA GLY A 41 -7.90 -10.10 -2.23
C GLY A 41 -7.20 -10.58 -0.94
N MET A 42 -6.40 -9.72 -0.30
CA MET A 42 -5.74 -10.00 0.97
C MET A 42 -6.32 -9.16 2.09
N THR A 43 -6.36 -9.70 3.30
CA THR A 43 -6.66 -8.95 4.52
C THR A 43 -5.36 -8.57 5.21
N LEU A 44 -4.99 -7.29 5.13
CA LEU A 44 -3.83 -6.72 5.81
C LEU A 44 -4.22 -6.25 7.22
N GLN A 45 -3.26 -6.29 8.14
CA GLN A 45 -3.43 -5.84 9.53
C GLN A 45 -2.60 -4.57 9.77
N ARG A 46 -3.15 -3.63 10.54
CA ARG A 46 -2.42 -2.44 10.97
C ARG A 46 -1.27 -2.83 11.89
N VAL A 47 -0.05 -2.51 11.49
CA VAL A 47 1.17 -2.72 12.27
C VAL A 47 1.86 -1.40 12.60
N ALA A 48 2.63 -1.38 13.68
CA ALA A 48 3.41 -0.18 14.06
C ALA A 48 4.60 0.07 13.12
N ARG A 49 5.19 -0.99 12.54
CA ARG A 49 6.34 -0.91 11.62
C ARG A 49 6.25 -2.02 10.57
N PRO A 50 6.63 -1.75 9.30
CA PRO A 50 6.74 -2.77 8.26
C PRO A 50 7.95 -3.69 8.50
N THR A 51 8.08 -4.75 7.69
CA THR A 51 9.28 -5.61 7.73
C THR A 51 10.53 -4.82 7.34
N PRO A 52 11.74 -5.25 7.77
CA PRO A 52 12.99 -4.57 7.43
C PRO A 52 13.19 -4.38 5.93
N GLU A 53 12.75 -5.35 5.12
CA GLU A 53 12.87 -5.30 3.67
C GLU A 53 11.95 -4.25 3.05
N CYS A 54 10.71 -4.14 3.55
CA CYS A 54 9.76 -3.12 3.12
C CYS A 54 10.22 -1.71 3.57
N ALA A 55 10.79 -1.59 4.77
CA ALA A 55 11.37 -0.32 5.23
C ALA A 55 12.53 0.13 4.31
N ALA A 56 13.46 -0.78 3.98
CA ALA A 56 14.55 -0.49 3.07
C ALA A 56 14.08 -0.16 1.64
N ALA A 57 12.95 -0.72 1.20
CA ALA A 57 12.33 -0.35 -0.07
C ALA A 57 11.73 1.07 -0.02
N LEU A 58 11.08 1.45 1.08
CA LEU A 58 10.55 2.79 1.29
C LEU A 58 11.64 3.86 1.37
N GLU A 59 12.80 3.56 1.95
CA GLU A 59 13.94 4.49 1.98
C GLU A 59 14.47 4.80 0.57
N LYS A 60 14.48 3.79 -0.32
CA LYS A 60 14.93 3.95 -1.72
C LYS A 60 13.88 4.65 -2.59
N THR A 61 12.62 4.54 -2.24
CA THR A 61 11.50 5.15 -2.97
C THR A 61 10.55 5.78 -1.97
N PRO A 62 10.94 6.97 -1.44
CA PRO A 62 10.19 7.62 -0.37
C PRO A 62 8.80 8.02 -0.84
N LEU A 63 7.85 7.98 0.08
CA LEU A 63 6.50 8.44 -0.18
C LEU A 63 6.50 9.96 -0.40
N PRO A 64 5.69 10.49 -1.33
CA PRO A 64 5.57 11.93 -1.56
C PRO A 64 5.07 12.69 -0.32
N THR A 65 4.37 12.00 0.58
CA THR A 65 3.80 12.56 1.80
C THR A 65 4.32 11.74 2.98
N PRO A 66 4.77 12.38 4.08
CA PRO A 66 5.22 11.68 5.26
C PRO A 66 4.08 10.85 5.87
N LEU A 67 4.42 9.67 6.38
CA LEU A 67 3.47 8.83 7.10
C LEU A 67 3.05 9.53 8.42
N PRO A 68 1.75 9.50 8.78
CA PRO A 68 1.25 10.07 10.03
C PRO A 68 1.70 9.29 11.28
#